data_AF-A0A7K2ZSV0-F1
#
_entry.id   AF-A0A7K2ZSV0-F1
#
_cell.length_a   1.000
_cell.length_b   1.000
_cell.length_c   1.000
_cell.angle_alpha   90.00
_cell.angle_beta   90.00
_cell.angle_gamma   90.00
#
_symmetry.space_group_name_H-M   'P 1'
#
loop_
_entity.id
_entity.type
_entity.pdbx_description
1 polymer ?
#
loop_
_entity_poly.entity_id
_entity_poly.type
_entity_poly.pdbx_seq_one_letter_code
_entity_poly.pdbx_strand_id
1 'polypeptide(L)'
;YGDGAAAPVAGDLDQAKDRLAFAGSALDQARQAVQTADHARAAVYIRAAEGAVGQAGTLIDSVDRRAAELAEAAGKLPAALTE
;
A
#
# COMPACT_ATOMS: atom_id res chain seq x y z
N TYR A 1 16.81 -4.51 19.30
CA TYR A 1 16.09 -4.60 18.02
C TYR A 1 16.50 -3.42 17.16
N GLY A 2 17.27 -3.65 16.08
CA GLY A 2 17.89 -2.59 15.27
C GLY A 2 17.04 -2.17 14.06
N ASP A 3 17.41 -1.06 13.44
CA ASP A 3 16.80 -0.40 12.25
C ASP A 3 16.30 -1.33 11.13
N GLY A 4 16.82 -2.56 11.04
CA GLY A 4 16.45 -3.55 10.01
C GLY A 4 14.99 -4.05 10.06
N ALA A 5 14.30 -3.96 11.21
CA ALA A 5 12.88 -4.37 11.27
C ALA A 5 11.93 -3.31 10.69
N ALA A 6 12.33 -2.03 10.69
CA ALA A 6 11.52 -0.92 10.20
C ALA A 6 11.74 -0.62 8.70
N ALA A 7 12.90 -0.98 8.14
CA ALA A 7 13.23 -0.75 6.74
C ALA A 7 12.21 -1.34 5.73
N PRO A 8 11.67 -2.56 5.92
CA PRO A 8 10.65 -3.10 5.02
C PRO A 8 9.31 -2.37 5.13
N VAL A 9 8.96 -1.88 6.33
CA VAL A 9 7.71 -1.15 6.60
C VAL A 9 7.70 0.20 5.87
N ALA A 10 8.83 0.92 5.91
CA ALA A 10 8.97 2.17 5.16
C ALA A 10 8.85 1.95 3.64
N GLY A 11 9.43 0.86 3.11
CA GLY A 11 9.33 0.48 1.71
C GLY A 11 7.91 0.13 1.26
N ASP A 12 7.16 -0.62 2.08
CA ASP A 12 5.77 -0.98 1.79
C ASP A 12 4.87 0.28 1.76
N LEU A 13 5.11 1.24 2.68
CA LEU A 13 4.35 2.50 2.72
C LEU A 13 4.63 3.41 1.51
N ASP A 14 5.88 3.53 1.08
CA ASP A 14 6.23 4.35 -0.09
C ASP A 14 5.67 3.72 -1.37
N GLN A 15 5.71 2.39 -1.50
CA GLN A 15 5.04 1.71 -2.61
C GLN A 15 3.52 1.94 -2.57
N ALA A 16 2.87 1.93 -1.40
CA ALA A 16 1.44 2.19 -1.31
C ALA A 16 1.10 3.61 -1.81
N LYS A 17 1.91 4.61 -1.47
CA LYS A 17 1.76 5.98 -2.00
C LYS A 17 1.91 6.02 -3.51
N ASP A 18 2.89 5.33 -4.07
CA ASP A 18 3.09 5.26 -5.53
C ASP A 18 1.88 4.64 -6.23
N ARG A 19 1.29 3.58 -5.66
CA ARG A 19 0.07 2.97 -6.20
C ARG A 19 -1.12 3.93 -6.16
N LEU A 20 -1.27 4.71 -5.10
CA LEU A 20 -2.33 5.71 -4.99
C LEU A 20 -2.12 6.89 -5.96
N ALA A 21 -0.88 7.33 -6.16
CA ALA A 21 -0.54 8.35 -7.15
C ALA A 21 -0.84 7.89 -8.59
N PHE A 22 -0.51 6.63 -8.90
CA PHE A 22 -0.90 6.01 -10.15
C PHE A 22 -2.43 5.94 -10.32
N ALA A 23 -3.16 5.53 -9.28
CA ALA A 23 -4.62 5.45 -9.34
C ALA A 23 -5.25 6.83 -9.64
N GLY A 24 -4.76 7.90 -9.01
CA GLY A 24 -5.18 9.26 -9.30
C GLY A 24 -4.95 9.64 -10.77
N SER A 25 -3.75 9.36 -11.29
CA SER A 25 -3.40 9.64 -12.69
C SER A 25 -4.28 8.87 -13.68
N ALA A 26 -4.62 7.61 -13.37
CA ALA A 26 -5.52 6.81 -14.18
C ALA A 26 -6.96 7.37 -14.15
N LEU A 27 -7.44 7.84 -12.99
CA LEU A 27 -8.76 8.48 -12.89
C LEU A 27 -8.85 9.79 -13.69
N ASP A 28 -7.78 10.57 -13.74
CA ASP A 28 -7.73 11.77 -14.59
C ASP A 28 -7.83 11.41 -16.07
N GLN A 29 -7.14 10.36 -16.51
CA GLN A 29 -7.22 9.85 -17.88
C GLN A 29 -8.60 9.27 -18.20
N ALA A 30 -9.22 8.55 -17.25
CA ALA A 30 -10.59 8.07 -17.39
C ALA A 30 -11.57 9.22 -17.58
N ARG A 31 -11.43 10.30 -16.79
CA ARG A 31 -12.28 11.49 -16.89
C ARG A 31 -12.15 12.17 -18.25
N GLN A 32 -10.93 12.30 -18.77
CA GLN A 32 -10.69 12.83 -20.12
C GLN A 32 -11.34 11.95 -21.20
N ALA A 33 -11.21 10.63 -21.09
CA ALA A 33 -11.82 9.70 -22.05
C ALA A 33 -13.35 9.76 -22.03
N VAL A 34 -13.97 9.94 -20.85
CA VAL A 34 -15.42 10.16 -20.73
C VAL A 34 -15.84 11.45 -21.44
N GLN A 35 -15.07 12.54 -21.31
CA GLN A 35 -15.37 13.81 -21.98
C GLN A 35 -15.35 13.70 -23.51
N THR A 36 -14.55 12.79 -24.06
CA THR A 36 -14.49 12.50 -25.49
C THR A 36 -15.39 11.33 -25.93
N ALA A 37 -16.30 10.88 -25.05
CA ALA A 37 -17.18 9.71 -25.26
C ALA A 37 -16.44 8.39 -25.58
N ASP A 38 -15.16 8.28 -25.24
CA ASP A 38 -14.36 7.05 -25.36
C ASP A 38 -14.52 6.17 -24.11
N HIS A 39 -15.70 5.58 -23.97
CA HIS A 39 -16.08 4.81 -22.78
C HIS A 39 -15.26 3.52 -22.62
N ALA A 40 -14.81 2.92 -23.72
CA ALA A 40 -13.96 1.73 -23.68
C ALA A 40 -12.61 2.07 -23.03
N ARG A 41 -11.98 3.17 -23.45
CA ARG A 41 -10.74 3.63 -22.85
C ARG A 41 -10.91 4.09 -21.40
N ALA A 42 -12.03 4.75 -21.09
CA ALA A 42 -12.36 5.12 -19.70
C ALA A 42 -12.44 3.88 -18.79
N ALA A 43 -13.09 2.81 -19.24
CA ALA A 43 -13.21 1.57 -18.48
C ALA A 43 -11.84 0.93 -18.18
N VAL A 44 -10.90 0.96 -19.14
CA VAL A 44 -9.53 0.45 -18.93
C VAL A 44 -8.83 1.20 -17.79
N TYR A 45 -8.90 2.53 -17.79
CA TYR A 45 -8.27 3.34 -16.76
C TYR A 45 -8.92 3.21 -15.38
N ILE A 46 -10.25 3.08 -15.33
CA ILE A 46 -10.96 2.80 -14.07
C ILE A 46 -10.47 1.47 -13.47
N ARG A 47 -10.37 0.42 -14.28
CA ARG A 47 -9.88 -0.89 -13.82
C ARG A 47 -8.43 -0.85 -13.38
N ALA A 48 -7.60 -0.06 -14.06
CA ALA A 48 -6.22 0.16 -13.63
C ALA A 48 -6.17 0.87 -12.26
N ALA A 49 -7.01 1.88 -12.04
CA ALA A 49 -7.10 2.57 -10.75
C ALA A 49 -7.59 1.64 -9.63
N GLU A 50 -8.65 0.86 -9.86
CA GLU A 50 -9.15 -0.15 -8.91
C GLU A 50 -8.06 -1.15 -8.51
N GLY A 51 -7.33 -1.67 -9.50
CA GLY A 51 -6.23 -2.61 -9.25
C GLY A 51 -5.10 -2.00 -8.44
N ALA A 52 -4.77 -0.72 -8.67
CA ALA A 52 -3.75 -0.01 -7.91
C ALA A 52 -4.19 0.28 -6.48
N VAL A 53 -5.46 0.66 -6.26
CA VAL A 53 -6.04 0.82 -4.91
C VAL A 53 -6.01 -0.51 -4.13
N GLY A 54 -6.36 -1.63 -4.78
CA GLY A 54 -6.26 -2.95 -4.15
C GLY A 54 -4.83 -3.34 -3.75
N GLN A 55 -3.84 -2.99 -4.58
CA GLN A 55 -2.42 -3.19 -4.25
C GLN A 55 -1.97 -2.32 -3.08
N ALA A 56 -2.40 -1.04 -3.04
CA ALA A 56 -2.12 -0.16 -1.92
C ALA A 56 -2.68 -0.72 -0.60
N GLY A 57 -3.91 -1.25 -0.62
CA GLY A 57 -4.51 -1.92 0.55
C GLY A 57 -3.66 -3.09 1.06
N THR A 58 -3.22 -3.97 0.15
CA THR A 58 -2.37 -5.13 0.51
C THR A 58 -1.05 -4.71 1.17
N LEU A 59 -0.45 -3.61 0.68
CA LEU A 59 0.79 -3.07 1.24
C LEU A 59 0.57 -2.49 2.64
N ILE A 60 -0.53 -1.77 2.86
CA ILE A 60 -0.90 -1.23 4.17
C ILE A 60 -1.18 -2.37 5.17
N ASP A 61 -1.90 -3.42 4.75
CA ASP A 61 -2.15 -4.60 5.59
C ASP A 61 -0.84 -5.32 6.00
N SER A 62 0.16 -5.33 5.12
CA SER A 62 1.50 -5.85 5.43
C SER A 62 2.18 -5.03 6.53
N VAL A 63 2.09 -3.69 6.44
CA VAL A 63 2.62 -2.78 7.46
C VAL A 63 1.96 -3.01 8.82
N ASP A 64 0.63 -3.10 8.86
CA ASP A 64 -0.12 -3.31 10.10
C ASP A 64 0.25 -4.65 10.76
N ARG A 65 0.39 -5.72 9.96
CA ARG A 65 0.83 -7.03 10.45
C ARG A 65 2.22 -6.96 11.07
N ARG A 66 3.18 -6.33 10.40
CA ARG A 66 4.54 -6.17 10.92
C ARG A 66 4.58 -5.33 12.19
N ALA A 67 3.74 -4.30 12.30
CA ALA A 67 3.61 -3.50 13.52
C ALA A 67 3.14 -4.35 14.71
N ALA A 68 2.15 -5.23 14.48
CA ALA A 68 1.67 -6.16 15.50
C ALA A 68 2.74 -7.18 15.92
N GLU A 69 3.44 -7.80 14.96
CA GLU A 69 4.54 -8.74 15.21
C GLU A 69 5.67 -8.08 16.02
N LEU A 70 6.02 -6.84 15.72
CA LEU A 70 7.04 -6.09 16.45
C LEU A 70 6.61 -5.78 17.88
N ALA A 71 5.35 -5.38 18.09
CA ALA A 71 4.79 -5.14 19.42
C ALA A 71 4.78 -6.42 20.27
N GLU A 72 4.43 -7.56 19.68
CA GLU A 72 4.48 -8.86 20.35
C GLU A 72 5.92 -9.24 20.75
N ALA A 73 6.88 -9.09 19.83
CA ALA A 73 8.29 -9.38 20.11
C ALA A 73 8.86 -8.47 21.21
N ALA A 74 8.49 -7.18 21.22
CA ALA A 74 8.87 -6.25 22.27
C ALA A 74 8.29 -6.65 23.63
N GLY A 75 7.05 -7.14 23.68
CA GLY A 75 6.40 -7.63 24.90
C GLY A 75 7.03 -8.91 25.48
N LYS A 76 7.60 -9.78 24.64
CA LYS A 76 8.28 -11.03 25.06
C LYS A 76 9.73 -10.81 25.52
N LEU A 77 10.36 -9.71 25.10
CA LEU A 77 11.76 -9.43 25.39
C LEU A 77 12.10 -9.43 26.90
N PRO A 78 11.30 -8.83 27.80
CA PRO A 78 11.62 -8.81 29.23
C PRO A 78 11.71 -10.20 29.85
N ALA A 79 10.79 -11.10 29.51
CA ALA A 79 10.78 -12.47 30.03
C ALA A 79 12.02 -13.25 29.59
N ALA A 80 12.42 -13.10 28.32
CA ALA A 80 13.61 -13.74 27.75
C ALA A 80 14.94 -13.16 28.28
N LEU A 81 14.94 -11.98 28.90
CA LEU A 81 16.12 -11.36 29.52
C LEU A 81 16.27 -11.74 31.01
N THR A 82 15.25 -12.34 31.61
CA THR A 82 15.25 -12.80 33.01
C THR A 82 15.46 -14.32 33.17
N GLU A 83 15.53 -15.06 32.07
CA GLU A 83 16.03 -16.45 32.01
C GLU A 83 17.55 -16.48 31.79
#